data_AF-A0A2G2XMF9-F1
#
_entry.id   AF-A0A2G2XMF9-F1
#
_cell.length_a   1.000
_cell.length_b   1.000
_cell.length_c   1.000
_cell.angle_alpha   90.00
_cell.angle_beta   90.00
_cell.angle_gamma   90.00
#
_symmetry.space_group_name_H-M   'P 1'
#
loop_
_entity.id
_entity.type
_entity.pdbx_description
1 polymer ?
#
loop_
_entity_poly.entity_id
_entity_poly.type
_entity_poly.pdbx_seq_one_letter_code
_entity_poly.pdbx_strand_id
1 'polypeptide(L)' 'MASERLLILQPHNWALRRDHGMMLYYSREYEEAVQELSICMAFVPEEEAEVLEPFVEKLHLLRVESSWKSQGKKGHLTVS' A
#
# COMPACT_ATOMS: atom_id res chain seq x y z
N MET A 1 1.26 7.24 14.73
CA MET A 1 0.34 8.26 14.19
C MET A 1 -1.06 8.07 14.79
N ALA A 2 -1.97 9.06 14.77
CA ALA A 2 -3.31 8.89 15.36
C ALA A 2 -4.17 7.82 14.64
N SER A 3 -3.90 7.59 13.35
CA SER A 3 -4.55 6.58 12.50
C SER A 3 -4.35 5.14 13.00
N GLU A 4 -3.14 4.75 13.39
CA GLU A 4 -2.81 3.39 13.83
C GLU A 4 -3.58 2.99 15.10
N ARG A 5 -3.74 3.93 16.04
CA ARG A 5 -4.53 3.72 17.26
C ARG A 5 -6.01 3.52 16.94
N LEU A 6 -6.52 4.22 15.92
CA LEU A 6 -7.90 4.05 15.46
C LEU A 6 -8.11 2.71 14.74
N LEU A 7 -7.12 2.22 13.99
CA LEU A 7 -7.16 0.88 13.38
C LEU A 7 -7.22 -0.24 14.42
N ILE A 8 -6.55 -0.08 15.56
CA ILE A 8 -6.66 -1.03 16.68
C ILE A 8 -8.08 -1.03 17.26
N LEU A 9 -8.71 0.14 17.37
CA LEU A 9 -10.06 0.27 17.94
C LEU A 9 -11.16 -0.17 16.97
N GLN A 10 -10.95 -0.02 15.66
CA GLN A 10 -11.93 -0.34 14.62
C GLN A 10 -11.27 -1.07 13.44
N PRO A 11 -10.82 -2.32 13.64
CA PRO A 11 -10.02 -3.02 12.63
C PRO A 11 -10.77 -3.36 11.34
N HIS A 12 -12.11 -3.41 11.40
CA HIS A 12 -13.00 -3.71 10.27
C HIS A 12 -13.56 -2.46 9.59
N ASN A 13 -13.20 -1.26 10.05
CA ASN A 13 -13.66 -0.02 9.43
C ASN A 13 -12.86 0.21 8.15
N TRP A 14 -13.43 -0.20 7.02
CA TRP A 14 -12.79 -0.12 5.72
C TRP A 14 -12.46 1.33 5.32
N ALA A 15 -13.28 2.33 5.68
CA ALA A 15 -13.01 3.72 5.35
C ALA A 15 -11.73 4.22 6.04
N LEU A 16 -11.54 3.87 7.32
CA LEU A 16 -10.30 4.18 8.05
C LEU A 16 -9.09 3.44 7.48
N ARG A 17 -9.25 2.17 7.11
CA ARG A 17 -8.20 1.36 6.45
C ARG A 17 -7.78 1.96 5.12
N ARG A 18 -8.76 2.35 4.29
CA ARG A 18 -8.54 3.03 3.01
C ARG A 18 -7.76 4.31 3.23
N ASP A 19 -8.21 5.18 4.12
CA ASP A 19 -7.57 6.47 4.36
C ASP A 19 -6.12 6.28 4.88
N HIS A 20 -5.88 5.27 5.71
CA HIS A 20 -4.53 4.90 6.14
C HIS A 20 -3.65 4.37 5.00
N GLY A 21 -4.17 3.45 4.18
CA GLY A 21 -3.46 2.94 3.00
C GLY A 21 -3.13 4.03 2.00
N MET A 22 -4.03 4.99 1.81
CA MET A 22 -3.81 6.18 0.96
C MET A 22 -2.71 7.08 1.53
N MET A 23 -2.67 7.29 2.85
CA MET A 23 -1.60 8.05 3.49
C MET A 23 -0.22 7.39 3.28
N LEU A 24 -0.13 6.06 3.38
CA LEU A 24 1.10 5.30 3.10
C LEU A 24 1.51 5.42 1.64
N TYR A 25 0.54 5.34 0.71
CA TYR A 25 0.78 5.54 -0.72
C TYR A 25 1.37 6.92 -1.01
N TYR A 26 0.81 8.00 -0.44
CA TYR A 26 1.35 9.35 -0.61
C TYR A 26 2.73 9.53 0.04
N SER A 27 3.02 8.76 1.09
CA SER A 27 4.34 8.70 1.74
C SER A 27 5.35 7.84 0.97
N ARG A 28 4.94 7.22 -0.15
CA ARG A 28 5.72 6.30 -0.99
C ARG A 28 6.13 5.01 -0.28
N GLU A 29 5.44 4.67 0.81
CA GLU A 29 5.54 3.40 1.53
C GLU A 29 4.67 2.37 0.80
N TYR A 30 5.07 2.01 -0.42
CA TYR A 30 4.22 1.24 -1.33
C TYR A 30 3.96 -0.19 -0.86
N GLU A 31 4.86 -0.77 -0.06
CA GLU A 31 4.66 -2.11 0.49
C GLU A 31 3.57 -2.13 1.55
N GLU A 32 3.67 -1.21 2.51
CA GLU A 32 2.72 -1.01 3.59
C GLU A 32 1.36 -0.57 3.03
N ALA A 33 1.36 0.32 2.03
CA ALA A 33 0.15 0.77 1.36
C ALA A 33 -0.58 -0.39 0.64
N VAL A 34 0.16 -1.26 -0.06
CA VAL A 34 -0.40 -2.48 -0.67
C VAL A 34 -1.04 -3.35 0.40
N GLN A 35 -0.33 -3.64 1.49
CA GLN A 35 -0.82 -4.52 2.55
C GLN A 35 -2.12 -3.99 3.16
N GLU A 36 -2.15 -2.71 3.55
CA GLU A 36 -3.34 -2.14 4.19
C GLU A 36 -4.54 -2.02 3.25
N LEU A 37 -4.32 -1.69 1.97
CA LEU A 37 -5.42 -1.62 1.01
C LEU A 37 -5.93 -3.02 0.61
N SER A 38 -5.06 -4.04 0.57
CA SER A 38 -5.51 -5.43 0.42
C SER A 38 -6.34 -5.91 1.60
N ILE A 39 -6.00 -5.51 2.83
CA ILE A 39 -6.83 -5.78 4.01
C ILE A 39 -8.16 -5.01 3.91
N CYS A 40 -8.13 -3.75 3.46
CA CYS A 40 -9.33 -2.94 3.26
C CYS A 40 -10.34 -3.60 2.31
N MET A 41 -9.87 -4.22 1.23
CA MET A 41 -10.72 -4.93 0.26
C MET A 41 -11.54 -6.06 0.89
N ALA A 42 -11.08 -6.67 1.99
CA ALA A 42 -11.83 -7.72 2.68
C ALA A 42 -13.06 -7.21 3.44
N PHE A 43 -13.19 -5.88 3.64
CA PHE A 43 -14.23 -5.27 4.48
C PHE A 43 -15.10 -4.24 3.75
N VAL A 44 -14.77 -3.93 2.51
CA VAL A 44 -15.43 -2.90 1.70
C VAL A 44 -16.62 -3.51 0.94
N PRO A 45 -17.69 -2.74 0.65
CA PRO A 45 -18.76 -3.18 -0.27
C PRO A 45 -18.21 -3.54 -1.65
N GLU A 46 -18.92 -4.41 -2.38
CA GLU A 46 -18.48 -4.93 -3.69
C GLU A 46 -18.22 -3.82 -4.70
N GLU A 47 -19.10 -2.82 -4.75
CA GLU A 47 -18.99 -1.69 -5.71
C GLU A 47 -17.73 -0.85 -5.47
N GLU A 48 -17.33 -0.73 -4.20
CA GLU A 48 -16.15 0.02 -3.79
C GLU A 48 -14.88 -0.85 -3.92
N ALA A 49 -14.99 -2.18 -3.77
CA ALA A 49 -13.91 -3.13 -4.07
C ALA A 49 -13.54 -3.10 -5.55
N GLU A 50 -14.51 -3.05 -6.46
CA GLU A 50 -14.28 -2.95 -7.91
C GLU A 50 -13.48 -1.70 -8.29
N VAL A 51 -13.66 -0.60 -7.55
CA VAL A 51 -12.88 0.64 -7.73
C VAL A 51 -11.47 0.51 -7.13
N LEU A 52 -11.36 -0.16 -5.97
CA LEU A 52 -10.12 -0.27 -5.22
C LEU A 52 -9.15 -1.30 -5.81
N GLU A 53 -9.66 -2.37 -6.42
CA GLU A 53 -8.85 -3.47 -6.96
C GLU A 53 -7.86 -3.01 -8.04
N PRO A 54 -8.25 -2.28 -9.10
CA PRO A 54 -7.30 -1.78 -10.11
C PRO A 54 -6.25 -0.84 -9.51
N PHE A 55 -6.62 -0.12 -8.45
CA PHE A 55 -5.70 0.77 -7.76
C PHE A 55 -4.63 -0.02 -6.99
N VAL A 56 -5.03 -1.09 -6.29
CA VAL A 56 -4.11 -1.98 -5.57
C VAL A 56 -3.17 -2.70 -6.55
N GLU A 57 -3.68 -3.15 -7.71
CA GLU A 57 -2.84 -3.74 -8.77
C GLU A 57 -1.77 -2.75 -9.27
N LYS A 58 -2.18 -1.51 -9.55
CA LYS A 58 -1.24 -0.45 -9.94
C LYS A 58 -0.20 -0.18 -8.85
N LEU A 59 -0.60 -0.22 -7.57
CA LEU A 59 0.33 -0.06 -6.45
C LEU A 59 1.37 -1.17 -6.39
N HIS A 60 0.99 -2.42 -6.67
CA HIS A 60 1.93 -3.53 -6.76
C HIS A 60 3.00 -3.29 -7.82
N LEU A 61 2.62 -2.76 -9.00
CA LEU A 61 3.57 -2.39 -10.04
C LEU A 61 4.53 -1.29 -9.57
N LEU A 62 4.02 -0.26 -8.89
CA LEU A 62 4.84 0.82 -8.33
C LEU A 62 5.83 0.30 -7.26
N ARG A 63 5.39 -0.63 -6.40
CA ARG A 63 6.27 -1.30 -5.43
C ARG A 63 7.42 -2.01 -6.15
N VAL A 64 7.11 -2.81 -7.17
CA VAL A 64 8.14 -3.53 -7.96
C VAL A 64 9.11 -2.56 -8.63
N GLU A 65 8.59 -1.52 -9.28
CA GLU A 65 9.42 -0.50 -9.93
C GLU A 65 10.33 0.22 -8.92
N SER A 66 9.80 0.56 -7.74
CA SER A 66 10.57 1.20 -6.67
C SER A 66 11.70 0.30 -6.14
N SER A 67 11.42 -1.01 -6.05
CA SER A 67 12.41 -2.01 -5.63
C SER A 67 13.56 -2.10 -6.64
N TRP A 68 13.27 -2.17 -7.94
CA TRP A 68 14.29 -2.19 -8.98
C TRP A 68 15.13 -0.90 -9.02
N LYS A 69 14.49 0.26 -8.87
CA LYS A 69 15.19 1.55 -8.76
C LYS A 69 16.13 1.59 -7.55
N SER A 70 15.76 0.96 -6.44
CA SER A 70 16.61 0.87 -5.25
C SER A 70 17.81 -0.07 -5.46
N GLN A 71 17.62 -1.18 -6.20
CA GLN A 71 18.67 -2.14 -6.51
C GLN A 71 19.68 -1.59 -7.53
N GLY A 72 19.22 -0.86 -8.54
CA GLY A 72 20.08 -0.19 -9.52
C GLY A 72 21.02 0.85 -8.90
N LYS A 73 20.67 1.44 -7.75
CA LYS A 73 21.56 2.33 -6.99
C LYS A 73 22.61 1.62 -6.13
N LYS A 74 22.43 0.32 -5.84
CA LYS A 74 23.41 -0.50 -5.10
C LYS A 74 24.45 -1.17 -6.01
N GLY A 75 24.22 -1.18 -7.32
CA GLY A 75 25.08 -1.82 -8.29
C GLY A 75 26.20 -0.94 -8.84
N HIS A 76 27.06 -0.37 -7.99
CA HIS A 76 28.44 -0.10 -8.45
C HIS A 76 29.20 -1.42 -8.33
N LEU A 77 28.91 -2.34 -9.27
CA LEU A 77 29.59 -3.62 -9.38
C LEU A 77 31.06 -3.34 -9.71
N THR A 78 31.92 -3.36 -8.70
CA THR A 78 33.37 -3.48 -8.91
C THR A 78 33.62 -4.86 -9.47
N VAL A 79 33.87 -4.94 -10.79
CA VAL A 79 34.45 -6.12 -11.40
C VAL A 79 35.92 -6.14 -11.01
N SER A 80 36.31 -7.16 -10.23
CA SER A 80 37.71 -7.50 -9.91
C SER A 80 38.05 -8.86 -10.50
#